data_AF-K2BA35-F1
#
_entry.id   AF-K2BA35-F1
#
_cell.length_a   1.000
_cell.length_b   1.000
_cell.length_c   1.000
_cell.angle_alpha   90.00
_cell.angle_beta   90.00
_cell.angle_gamma   90.00
#
_symmetry.space_group_name_H-M   'P 1'
#
loop_
_entity.id
_entity.type
_entity.pdbx_description
1 polymer ?
#
loop_
_entity_poly.entity_id
_entity_poly.type
_entity_poly.pdbx_seq_one_letter_code
_entity_poly.pdbx_strand_id
1 'polypeptide(L)'
;QRQRIALARAFYHERDIVIMDEATSSLDNETEKEVIHSIKKLKGIKTLIVIAHRLSTVEHCDLLYRLEKGSIVKAGTFQEVVL
;
A
#
# COMPACT_ATOMS: atom_id res chain seq x y z
N GLN A 1 -9.24 13.06 7.49
CA GLN A 1 -8.54 14.28 7.02
C GLN A 1 -7.01 14.26 7.25
N ARG A 2 -6.48 13.95 8.45
CA ARG A 2 -5.02 13.90 8.69
C ARG A 2 -4.25 12.97 7.74
N GLN A 3 -4.76 11.76 7.48
CA GLN A 3 -4.15 10.82 6.52
C GLN A 3 -4.10 11.39 5.09
N ARG A 4 -5.15 12.07 4.63
CA ARG A 4 -5.18 12.68 3.30
C ARG A 4 -4.11 13.75 3.11
N ILE A 5 -3.88 14.58 4.14
CA ILE A 5 -2.80 15.57 4.14
C ILE A 5 -1.42 14.89 4.14
N ALA A 6 -1.25 13.81 4.91
CA ALA A 6 0.01 13.05 4.92
C ALA A 6 0.30 12.41 3.56
N LEU A 7 -0.72 11.84 2.90
CA LEU A 7 -0.62 11.28 1.56
C LEU A 7 -0.23 12.36 0.53
N ALA A 8 -0.90 13.51 0.58
CA ALA A 8 -0.58 14.65 -0.28
C ALA A 8 0.85 15.14 -0.07
N ARG A 9 1.33 15.23 1.17
CA ARG A 9 2.72 15.58 1.49
C ARG A 9 3.73 14.54 1.01
N ALA A 10 3.40 13.26 1.11
CA ALA A 10 4.25 12.19 0.62
C ALA A 10 4.42 12.28 -0.91
N PHE A 11 3.35 12.63 -1.63
CA PHE A 11 3.41 12.83 -3.08
C PHE A 11 4.07 14.12 -3.50
N TYR A 12 3.92 15.19 -2.72
CA TYR A 12 4.53 16.49 -3.03
C TYR A 12 6.06 16.46 -3.07
N HIS A 13 6.69 15.66 -2.20
CA HIS A 13 8.15 15.65 -2.07
C HIS A 13 8.90 14.74 -3.07
N GLU A 14 8.23 14.21 -4.09
CA GLU A 14 8.79 13.38 -5.17
C GLU A 14 9.78 12.29 -4.73
N ARG A 15 9.65 11.75 -3.51
CA ARG A 15 10.59 10.77 -2.96
C ARG A 15 10.63 9.49 -3.79
N ASP A 16 11.78 8.84 -3.90
CA ASP A 16 11.93 7.58 -4.64
C ASP A 16 11.34 6.38 -3.91
N ILE A 17 11.26 6.47 -2.57
CA ILE A 17 10.69 5.45 -1.68
C ILE A 17 9.56 6.08 -0.88
N VAL A 18 8.39 5.44 -0.91
CA VAL A 18 7.21 5.85 -0.14
C VAL A 18 6.75 4.69 0.73
N ILE A 19 6.59 4.94 2.02
CA ILE A 19 6.08 3.97 2.99
C ILE A 19 4.67 4.39 3.39
N MET A 20 3.72 3.48 3.26
CA MET A 20 2.32 3.67 3.60
C MET A 20 1.95 2.70 4.70
N ASP A 21 1.87 3.19 5.94
CA ASP A 21 1.47 2.41 7.09
C ASP A 21 -0.03 2.55 7.35
N GLU A 22 -0.79 1.48 7.10
CA GLU A 22 -2.24 1.40 7.24
C GLU A 22 -3.01 2.58 6.64
N ALA A 23 -2.54 3.11 5.49
CA ALA A 23 -3.10 4.31 4.89
C ALA A 23 -4.59 4.20 4.53
N THR A 24 -5.17 2.99 4.51
CA THR A 24 -6.57 2.70 4.16
C THR A 24 -7.44 2.23 5.34
N SER A 25 -6.90 2.01 6.55
CA SER A 25 -7.66 1.39 7.65
C SER A 25 -8.80 2.27 8.18
N SER A 26 -8.59 3.59 8.23
CA SER A 26 -9.56 4.59 8.68
C SER A 26 -10.19 5.42 7.55
N LEU A 27 -10.09 4.94 6.30
CA LEU A 27 -10.63 5.63 5.13
C LEU A 27 -11.99 5.06 4.72
N ASP A 28 -12.84 5.95 4.22
CA ASP A 28 -14.08 5.60 3.52
C ASP A 28 -13.78 5.06 2.10
N ASN A 29 -14.78 4.42 1.49
CA ASN A 29 -14.60 3.72 0.21
C ASN A 29 -14.13 4.63 -0.94
N GLU A 30 -14.47 5.92 -0.92
CA GLU A 30 -14.02 6.87 -1.95
C GLU A 30 -12.53 7.16 -1.79
N THR A 31 -12.08 7.50 -0.57
CA THR A 31 -10.66 7.77 -0.33
C THR A 31 -9.80 6.51 -0.51
N GLU A 32 -10.31 5.31 -0.23
CA GLU A 32 -9.61 4.06 -0.53
C GLU A 32 -9.34 3.91 -2.05
N LYS A 33 -10.32 4.25 -2.89
CA LYS A 33 -10.13 4.24 -4.36
C LYS A 33 -9.06 5.23 -4.80
N GLU A 34 -8.98 6.42 -4.19
CA GLU A 34 -7.92 7.39 -4.48
C GLU A 34 -6.53 6.84 -4.13
N VAL A 35 -6.41 6.13 -3.00
CA VAL A 35 -5.14 5.49 -2.59
C VAL A 35 -4.76 4.39 -3.56
N ILE A 36 -5.69 3.51 -3.93
CA ILE A 36 -5.46 2.45 -4.92
C ILE A 36 -5.05 3.04 -6.27
N HIS A 37 -5.72 4.10 -6.72
CA HIS A 37 -5.36 4.80 -7.94
C HIS A 37 -3.94 5.36 -7.87
N SER A 38 -3.55 5.93 -6.74
CA SER A 38 -2.20 6.45 -6.51
C SER A 38 -1.14 5.35 -6.53
N ILE A 39 -1.40 4.20 -5.89
CA ILE A 39 -0.53 3.02 -5.94
C ILE A 39 -0.33 2.59 -7.39
N LYS A 40 -1.40 2.45 -8.17
CA LYS A 40 -1.33 2.06 -9.59
C LYS A 40 -0.55 3.06 -10.44
N LYS A 41 -0.72 4.35 -10.19
CA LYS A 41 -0.03 5.41 -10.95
C LYS A 41 1.48 5.46 -10.64
N LEU A 42 1.86 5.20 -9.40
CA LEU A 42 3.26 5.26 -8.95
C LEU A 42 4.02 3.94 -9.15
N LYS A 43 3.30 2.84 -9.34
CA LYS A 43 3.86 1.53 -9.66
C LYS A 43 4.80 1.62 -10.86
N GLY A 44 6.00 1.05 -10.73
CA GLY A 44 7.04 1.09 -11.77
C GLY A 44 7.79 2.42 -11.89
N ILE A 45 7.33 3.48 -11.22
CA ILE A 45 7.99 4.80 -11.19
C ILE A 45 8.71 4.98 -9.85
N LYS A 46 8.10 4.54 -8.74
CA LYS A 46 8.61 4.68 -7.38
C LYS A 46 8.57 3.34 -6.65
N THR A 47 9.43 3.20 -5.64
CA THR A 47 9.37 2.06 -4.73
C THR A 47 8.32 2.34 -3.66
N LEU A 48 7.30 1.47 -3.57
CA LEU A 48 6.23 1.57 -2.60
C LEU A 48 6.32 0.42 -1.60
N ILE A 49 6.35 0.75 -0.30
CA ILE A 49 6.18 -0.22 0.79
C ILE A 49 4.82 0.04 1.41
N VAL A 50 3.92 -0.93 1.31
CA VAL A 50 2.52 -0.78 1.74
C VAL A 50 2.21 -1.78 2.83
N ILE A 51 1.75 -1.29 3.97
CA ILE A 51 1.22 -2.09 5.08
C ILE A 51 -0.30 -1.88 5.06
N ALA A 52 -1.05 -2.97 4.88
CA ALA A 52 -2.50 -2.88 4.76
C ALA A 52 -3.19 -4.11 5.34
N HIS A 53 -4.37 -3.87 5.94
CA HIS A 53 -5.29 -4.92 6.42
C HIS A 53 -6.36 -5.29 5.38
N ARG A 54 -6.47 -4.52 4.28
CA ARG A 54 -7.45 -4.75 3.22
C ARG A 54 -6.80 -5.44 2.02
N LEU A 55 -7.40 -6.54 1.58
CA LEU A 55 -6.90 -7.32 0.43
C LEU A 55 -6.92 -6.53 -0.88
N SER A 56 -7.93 -5.67 -1.07
CA SER A 56 -8.05 -4.73 -2.20
C SER A 56 -6.82 -3.85 -2.41
N THR A 57 -6.12 -3.51 -1.33
CA THR A 57 -4.94 -2.64 -1.38
C THR A 57 -3.71 -3.42 -1.85
N VAL A 58 -3.54 -4.64 -1.34
CA VAL A 58 -2.34 -5.47 -1.59
C VAL A 58 -2.42 -6.26 -2.90
N GLU A 59 -3.61 -6.43 -3.48
CA GLU A 59 -3.82 -7.09 -4.79
C GLU A 59 -3.00 -6.46 -5.92
N HIS A 60 -2.72 -5.16 -5.83
CA HIS A 60 -2.02 -4.41 -6.87
C HIS A 60 -0.50 -4.32 -6.65
N CYS A 61 0.00 -4.84 -5.53
CA CYS A 61 1.42 -4.90 -5.21
C CYS A 61 2.14 -5.95 -6.06
N ASP A 62 3.41 -5.70 -6.36
CA ASP A 62 4.24 -6.63 -7.12
C ASP A 62 4.69 -7.85 -6.30
N LEU A 63 4.97 -7.61 -5.01
CA LEU A 63 5.43 -8.62 -4.07
C LEU A 63 4.76 -8.38 -2.72
N LEU A 64 4.19 -9.45 -2.17
CA LEU A 64 3.58 -9.46 -0.85
C LEU A 64 4.44 -10.24 0.12
N TYR A 65 4.46 -9.77 1.36
CA TYR A 65 5.05 -10.46 2.49
C TYR A 65 3.97 -10.65 3.55
N ARG A 66 3.67 -11.89 3.92
CA ARG A 66 2.78 -12.19 5.04
C ARG A 66 3.63 -12.36 6.29
N LEU A 67 3.38 -11.52 7.29
CA LEU A 67 4.03 -11.59 8.58
C LEU A 67 3.10 -12.26 9.60
N GLU A 68 3.65 -13.20 10.37
CA GLU A 68 2.99 -13.77 11.54
C GLU A 68 4.00 -13.87 12.69
N LYS A 69 3.59 -13.43 13.89
CA LYS A 69 4.44 -13.48 15.10
C LYS A 69 5.85 -12.91 14.90
N GLY A 70 5.97 -11.83 14.13
CA GLY A 70 7.24 -11.15 13.86
C GLY A 70 8.14 -11.84 12.82
N SER A 71 7.67 -12.88 12.13
CA SER A 71 8.41 -13.58 11.08
C SER A 71 7.66 -13.54 9.75
N ILE A 72 8.39 -13.48 8.64
CA ILE A 72 7.81 -13.63 7.30
C ILE A 72 7.50 -15.12 7.10
N VAL A 73 6.22 -15.46 6.98
CA VAL A 73 5.77 -16.84 6.76
C VAL A 73 5.54 -17.16 5.28
N LYS A 74 5.34 -16.14 4.44
CA LYS A 74 5.12 -16.29 3.00
C LYS A 74 5.56 -15.04 2.25
N ALA A 75 6.13 -15.22 1.07
CA ALA A 75 6.50 -14.15 0.17
C ALA A 75 6.21 -14.57 -1.28
N GLY A 76 5.68 -13.66 -2.08
CA GLY A 76 5.31 -13.94 -3.47
C GLY A 76 4.26 -12.97 -4.01
N THR A 77 3.72 -13.28 -5.18
CA THR A 77 2.59 -12.56 -5.78
C THR A 77 1.33 -12.68 -4.93
N PHE A 78 0.30 -11.90 -5.25
CA PHE A 78 -0.97 -11.96 -4.53
C PHE A 78 -1.59 -13.37 -4.56
N GLN A 79 -1.53 -14.04 -5.72
CA GLN A 79 -2.03 -15.41 -5.86
C GLN A 79 -1.23 -16.40 -5.02
N GLU A 80 0.08 -16.23 -4.93
CA GLU A 80 0.91 -17.12 -4.14
C GLU A 80 0.72 -16.87 -2.65
N VAL A 81 0.42 -15.65 -2.19
CA VAL A 81 0.43 -15.32 -0.75
C VAL A 81 -0.96 -15.37 -0.11
N VAL A 82 -1.99 -14.91 -0.82
CA VAL A 82 -3.34 -14.69 -0.28
C VAL A 82 -4.34 -15.76 -0.72
N LEU A 83 -4.27 -16.21 -1.98
CA LEU A 83 -5.07 -17.36 -2.46
C LEU A 83 -4.46 -18.68 -1.98
#